data_AF-A0A0G9GZE1-F1
#
_entry.id   AF-A0A0G9GZE1-F1
#
_cell.length_a   1.000
_cell.length_b   1.000
_cell.length_c   1.000
_cell.angle_alpha   90.00
_cell.angle_beta   90.00
_cell.angle_gamma   90.00
#
_symmetry.space_group_name_H-M   'P 1'
#
loop_
_entity.id
_entity.type
_entity.pdbx_description
1 polymer ?
#
loop_
_entity_poly.entity_id
_entity_poly.type
_entity_poly.pdbx_seq_one_letter_code
_entity_poly.pdbx_strand_id
1 'polypeptide(L)'
;MRYLAILMLAPWLLILGWAFWSYPKSLPRTRLRRYFDVAALLLAAFAAVECASTAFDTATVPTAGQYGHASGAIWQQVLPALYGYGACVVVLVLALIVRQLVWRPHAH
;
A
#
# COMPACT_ATOMS: atom_id res chain seq x y z
N MET A 1 -17.83 -10.53 3.69
CA MET A 1 -16.53 -10.37 4.37
C MET A 1 -15.56 -9.55 3.50
N ARG A 2 -15.93 -8.34 3.04
CA ARG A 2 -15.12 -7.55 2.07
C ARG A 2 -13.78 -7.07 2.64
N TYR A 3 -13.73 -6.82 3.94
CA TYR A 3 -12.59 -6.20 4.61
C TYR A 3 -11.55 -7.17 5.16
N LEU A 4 -11.76 -8.48 5.04
CA LEU A 4 -10.90 -9.50 5.67
C LEU A 4 -9.49 -9.51 5.06
N ALA A 5 -9.39 -9.32 3.74
CA ALA A 5 -8.12 -9.16 3.03
C ALA A 5 -7.34 -7.91 3.50
N ILE A 6 -8.04 -6.79 3.71
CA ILE A 6 -7.45 -5.56 4.24
C ILE A 6 -7.00 -5.77 5.68
N LEU A 7 -7.78 -6.48 6.50
CA LEU A 7 -7.45 -6.75 7.90
C LEU A 7 -6.18 -7.60 8.04
N MET A 8 -5.99 -8.60 7.17
CA MET A 8 -4.75 -9.40 7.13
C MET A 8 -3.53 -8.59 6.67
N LEU A 9 -3.72 -7.67 5.73
CA LEU A 9 -2.62 -6.86 5.18
C LEU A 9 -2.31 -5.62 6.04
N ALA A 10 -3.26 -5.14 6.84
CA ALA A 10 -3.12 -3.96 7.71
C ALA A 10 -1.83 -3.96 8.55
N PRO A 11 -1.45 -5.04 9.28
CA PRO A 11 -0.21 -5.04 10.04
C PRO A 11 1.02 -4.83 9.15
N TRP A 12 1.04 -5.39 7.94
CA TRP A 12 2.13 -5.19 7.00
C TRP A 12 2.18 -3.77 6.45
N LEU A 13 1.04 -3.17 6.09
CA LEU A 13 0.97 -1.78 5.64
C LEU A 13 1.43 -0.80 6.71
N LEU A 14 1.10 -1.07 7.98
CA LEU A 14 1.57 -0.27 9.12
C LEU A 14 3.09 -0.33 9.25
N ILE A 15 3.71 -1.51 9.08
CA ILE A 15 5.16 -1.65 9.09
C ILE A 15 5.81 -0.83 7.96
N LEU A 16 5.24 -0.86 6.75
CA LEU A 16 5.75 -0.07 5.62
C LEU A 16 5.61 1.43 5.86
N GLY A 17 4.46 1.88 6.37
CA GLY A 17 4.26 3.28 6.74
C GLY A 17 5.23 3.74 7.82
N TRP A 18 5.46 2.89 8.85
CA TRP A 18 6.45 3.14 9.88
C TRP A 18 7.87 3.21 9.31
N ALA A 19 8.23 2.31 8.39
CA ALA A 19 9.55 2.31 7.73
C ALA A 19 9.75 3.58 6.90
N PHE A 20 8.76 3.97 6.10
CA PHE A 20 8.78 5.20 5.30
C PHE A 20 8.96 6.46 6.18
N TRP A 21 8.30 6.48 7.34
CA TRP A 21 8.39 7.60 8.28
C TRP A 21 9.71 7.61 9.06
N SER A 22 10.22 6.43 9.43
CA SER A 22 11.43 6.28 10.25
C SER A 22 12.72 6.55 9.48
N TYR A 23 12.71 6.34 8.16
CA TYR A 23 13.88 6.51 7.30
C TYR A 23 13.65 7.58 6.23
N PRO A 24 14.67 8.37 5.82
CA PRO A 24 16.03 8.42 6.35
C PRO A 24 16.14 9.32 7.58
N LYS A 25 16.91 8.86 8.56
CA LYS A 25 17.26 9.61 9.77
C LYS A 25 18.24 10.78 9.49
N SER A 26 18.86 10.81 8.30
CA SER A 26 19.87 11.79 7.89
C SER A 26 19.30 13.10 7.33
N LEU A 27 18.03 13.14 6.90
CA LEU A 27 17.45 14.36 6.32
C LEU A 27 16.97 15.33 7.42
N PRO A 28 17.07 16.65 7.20
CA PRO A 28 16.61 17.66 8.14
C PRO A 28 15.11 17.51 8.43
N ARG A 29 14.73 17.60 9.70
CA ARG A 29 13.35 17.43 10.18
C ARG A 29 12.61 18.77 10.14
N THR A 30 12.34 19.27 8.94
CA THR A 30 11.56 20.50 8.74
C THR A 30 10.06 20.26 8.88
N ARG A 31 9.28 21.29 9.28
CA ARG A 31 7.82 21.18 9.42
C ARG A 31 7.13 20.83 8.10
N LEU A 32 7.63 21.37 6.98
CA LEU A 32 7.11 21.08 5.63
C LEU A 32 7.26 19.61 5.25
N ARG A 33 8.41 18.99 5.56
CA ARG A 33 8.62 17.54 5.36
C ARG A 33 7.63 16.71 6.16
N ARG A 34 7.33 17.11 7.40
CA ARG A 34 6.37 16.37 8.25
C ARG A 34 4.97 16.36 7.65
N TYR A 35 4.50 17.49 7.12
CA TYR A 35 3.21 17.55 6.42
C TYR A 35 3.21 16.69 5.15
N PHE A 36 4.31 16.71 4.39
CA PHE A 36 4.47 15.85 3.21
C PHE A 36 4.44 14.36 3.57
N ASP A 37 5.20 13.95 4.59
CA ASP A 37 5.26 12.55 5.03
C ASP A 37 3.86 12.07 5.52
N VAL A 38 3.11 12.91 6.26
CA VAL A 38 1.71 12.61 6.64
C VAL A 38 0.81 12.47 5.43
N ALA A 39 0.86 13.43 4.50
CA ALA A 39 0.04 13.40 3.29
C ALA A 39 0.33 12.16 2.44
N ALA A 40 1.61 11.78 2.30
CA ALA A 40 2.02 10.58 1.59
C ALA A 40 1.48 9.29 2.25
N LEU A 41 1.53 9.19 3.58
CA LEU A 41 0.96 8.05 4.30
C LEU A 41 -0.56 7.97 4.15
N LEU A 42 -1.27 9.10 4.24
CA LEU A 42 -2.72 9.14 4.04
C LEU A 42 -3.08 8.74 2.61
N LEU A 43 -2.33 9.23 1.61
CA LEU A 43 -2.53 8.86 0.22
C LEU A 43 -2.25 7.38 -0.02
N ALA A 44 -1.20 6.81 0.59
CA ALA A 44 -0.87 5.40 0.48
C ALA A 44 -1.96 4.51 1.10
N ALA A 45 -2.48 4.90 2.27
CA ALA A 45 -3.58 4.21 2.92
C ALA A 45 -4.87 4.26 2.08
N PHE A 46 -5.21 5.43 1.55
CA PHE A 46 -6.37 5.61 0.68
C PHE A 46 -6.25 4.76 -0.60
N ALA A 47 -5.11 4.85 -1.29
CA ALA A 47 -4.86 4.07 -2.51
C ALA A 47 -4.93 2.55 -2.25
N ALA A 48 -4.40 2.08 -1.12
CA ALA A 48 -4.47 0.68 -0.74
C ALA A 48 -5.92 0.19 -0.55
N VAL A 49 -6.76 0.99 0.12
CA VAL A 49 -8.17 0.66 0.36
C VAL A 49 -8.98 0.67 -0.93
N GLU A 50 -8.81 1.68 -1.78
CA GLU A 50 -9.53 1.81 -3.05
C GLU A 50 -9.15 0.68 -4.02
N CYS A 51 -7.86 0.41 -4.20
CA CYS A 51 -7.39 -0.68 -5.05
C CYS A 51 -7.82 -2.05 -4.53
N ALA A 52 -7.75 -2.30 -3.21
CA ALA A 52 -8.21 -3.55 -2.63
C ALA A 52 -9.73 -3.73 -2.81
N SER A 53 -10.52 -2.67 -2.62
CA SER A 53 -11.98 -2.71 -2.79
C SER A 53 -12.36 -2.99 -4.25
N THR A 54 -11.74 -2.28 -5.19
CA THR A 54 -11.97 -2.48 -6.62
C THR A 54 -11.53 -3.87 -7.08
N ALA A 55 -10.42 -4.39 -6.57
CA ALA A 55 -9.95 -5.74 -6.86
C ALA A 55 -10.88 -6.83 -6.29
N PHE A 56 -11.57 -6.57 -5.17
CA PHE A 56 -12.58 -7.49 -4.64
C PHE A 56 -13.82 -7.55 -5.53
N ASP A 57 -14.27 -6.40 -6.02
CA ASP A 57 -15.47 -6.29 -6.86
C ASP A 57 -15.23 -6.82 -8.27
N THR A 58 -13.99 -6.74 -8.77
CA THR A 58 -13.59 -7.26 -10.10
C THR A 58 -13.11 -8.71 -10.10
N ALA A 59 -12.88 -9.30 -8.93
CA ALA A 59 -12.41 -10.69 -8.82
C ALA A 59 -13.48 -11.67 -9.32
N THR A 60 -13.32 -12.16 -10.54
CA THR A 60 -14.17 -13.21 -11.10
C THR A 60 -13.84 -14.55 -10.45
N VAL A 61 -14.79 -15.13 -9.72
CA VAL A 61 -14.65 -16.46 -9.09
C VAL A 61 -15.19 -17.52 -10.05
N PRO A 62 -14.35 -18.42 -10.61
CA PRO A 62 -14.84 -19.54 -11.39
C PRO A 62 -15.64 -20.49 -10.48
N THR A 63 -16.88 -20.78 -10.85
CA THR A 63 -17.84 -21.57 -10.06
C THR A 63 -17.48 -23.05 -9.94
N ALA A 64 -16.64 -23.59 -10.81
CA ALA A 64 -16.16 -24.97 -10.74
C ALA A 64 -14.81 -25.12 -11.46
N GLY A 65 -13.83 -25.72 -10.80
CA GLY A 65 -12.62 -26.20 -11.47
C GLY A 65 -12.84 -27.60 -12.01
N GLN A 66 -12.26 -27.92 -13.16
CA GLN A 66 -12.21 -29.26 -13.78
C GLN A 66 -11.69 -30.38 -12.85
N TYR A 67 -11.06 -30.04 -11.72
CA TYR A 67 -10.31 -30.97 -10.86
C TYR A 67 -10.65 -30.92 -9.34
N GLY A 68 -11.74 -30.27 -8.89
CA GLY A 68 -12.13 -30.33 -7.47
C GLY A 68 -12.95 -29.14 -6.96
N HIS A 69 -13.26 -29.15 -5.64
CA HIS A 69 -14.00 -28.08 -4.95
C HIS A 69 -13.42 -26.71 -5.30
N ALA A 70 -14.30 -25.76 -5.61
CA ALA A 70 -13.93 -24.45 -6.14
C ALA A 70 -13.06 -23.64 -5.15
N SER A 71 -11.74 -23.79 -5.22
CA SER A 71 -10.76 -22.93 -4.55
C SER A 71 -10.74 -21.49 -5.10
N GLY A 72 -11.61 -21.15 -6.06
CA GLY A 72 -11.77 -19.81 -6.60
C GLY A 72 -12.13 -18.76 -5.54
N ALA A 73 -12.80 -19.16 -4.45
CA ALA A 73 -13.17 -18.26 -3.37
C ALA A 73 -11.95 -17.66 -2.62
N ILE A 74 -10.80 -18.35 -2.60
CA ILE A 74 -9.57 -17.85 -1.98
C ILE A 74 -8.99 -16.67 -2.80
N TRP A 75 -9.08 -16.73 -4.13
CA TRP A 75 -8.60 -15.66 -5.01
C TRP A 75 -9.35 -14.34 -4.81
N GLN A 76 -10.61 -14.40 -4.39
CA GLN A 76 -11.40 -13.24 -4.01
C GLN A 76 -10.86 -12.51 -2.77
N GLN A 77 -9.97 -13.13 -1.99
CA GLN A 77 -9.27 -12.50 -0.86
C GLN A 77 -7.82 -12.16 -1.20
N VAL A 78 -7.14 -13.01 -1.97
CA VAL A 78 -5.74 -12.83 -2.35
C VAL A 78 -5.56 -11.65 -3.32
N LEU A 79 -6.42 -11.51 -4.33
CA LEU A 79 -6.33 -10.41 -5.31
C LEU A 79 -6.44 -9.04 -4.64
N PRO A 80 -7.47 -8.75 -3.81
CA PRO A 80 -7.53 -7.50 -3.05
C PRO A 80 -6.27 -7.18 -2.26
N ALA A 81 -5.69 -8.17 -1.60
CA ALA A 81 -4.48 -7.99 -0.80
C ALA A 81 -3.28 -7.61 -1.69
N LEU A 82 -3.09 -8.26 -2.84
CA LEU A 82 -2.02 -7.91 -3.78
C LEU A 82 -2.17 -6.51 -4.36
N TYR A 83 -3.39 -6.15 -4.79
CA TYR A 83 -3.65 -4.82 -5.36
C TYR A 83 -3.49 -3.72 -4.33
N GLY A 84 -4.02 -3.91 -3.11
CA GLY A 84 -3.84 -2.95 -2.01
C GLY A 84 -2.37 -2.78 -1.60
N TYR A 85 -1.62 -3.88 -1.54
CA TYR A 85 -0.17 -3.85 -1.27
C TYR A 85 0.59 -3.10 -2.37
N GLY A 86 0.36 -3.46 -3.63
CA GLY A 86 1.02 -2.83 -4.78
C GLY A 86 0.77 -1.33 -4.82
N ALA A 87 -0.49 -0.91 -4.63
CA ALA A 87 -0.87 0.51 -4.57
C ALA A 87 -0.13 1.25 -3.45
N CYS A 88 -0.09 0.69 -2.24
CA CYS A 88 0.64 1.28 -1.12
C CYS A 88 2.13 1.45 -1.45
N VAL A 89 2.78 0.39 -1.93
CA VAL A 89 4.22 0.42 -2.26
C VAL A 89 4.52 1.45 -3.35
N VAL A 90 3.72 1.52 -4.41
CA VAL A 90 3.89 2.49 -5.49
C VAL A 90 3.83 3.92 -4.94
N VAL A 91 2.82 4.24 -4.11
CA VAL A 91 2.69 5.57 -3.51
C VAL A 91 3.88 5.89 -2.61
N LEU A 92 4.30 4.95 -1.75
CA LEU A 92 5.45 5.16 -0.86
C LEU A 92 6.75 5.34 -1.64
N VAL A 93 6.99 4.58 -2.70
CA VAL A 93 8.17 4.70 -3.55
C VAL A 93 8.19 6.04 -4.29
N LEU A 94 7.07 6.46 -4.86
CA LEU A 94 6.96 7.78 -5.49
C LEU A 94 7.20 8.90 -4.48
N ALA A 95 6.62 8.79 -3.29
CA ALA A 95 6.85 9.74 -2.21
C ALA A 95 8.31 9.77 -1.77
N LEU A 96 8.99 8.62 -1.74
CA LEU A 96 10.43 8.52 -1.45
C LEU A 96 11.26 9.28 -2.50
N ILE A 97 10.97 9.07 -3.79
CA ILE A 97 11.66 9.75 -4.88
C ILE A 97 11.46 11.27 -4.78
N VAL A 98 10.21 11.72 -4.64
CA VAL A 98 9.89 13.15 -4.49
C VAL A 98 10.61 13.73 -3.27
N ARG A 99 10.58 13.02 -2.14
CA ARG A 99 11.25 13.46 -0.91
C ARG A 99 12.75 13.60 -1.10
N GLN A 100 13.38 12.67 -1.81
CA GLN A 100 14.81 12.75 -2.11
C GLN A 100 15.12 13.89 -3.06
N LEU A 101 14.31 14.15 -4.08
CA LEU A 101 14.54 15.24 -5.03
C LEU A 101 14.42 16.63 -4.36
N VAL A 102 13.43 16.81 -3.48
CA VAL A 102 13.15 18.11 -2.84
C VAL A 102 14.10 18.41 -1.67
N TRP A 103 14.46 17.40 -0.86
CA TRP A 103 15.30 17.59 0.34
C TRP A 103 16.69 16.99 0.22
N ARG A 104 17.16 16.71 -1.00
CA ARG A 104 18.55 16.31 -1.23
C ARG A 104 19.49 17.39 -0.68
N PRO A 105 20.41 17.04 0.25
CA PRO A 105 21.44 17.99 0.64
C PRO A 105 22.24 18.31 -0.60
N HIS A 106 22.26 19.59 -0.98
CA HIS A 106 23.19 20.07 -2.00
C HIS A 106 24.58 19.89 -1.40
N ALA A 107 25.30 18.86 -1.85
CA ALA A 107 26.71 18.73 -1.53
C ALA A 107 27.42 19.91 -2.21
N HIS A 108 27.76 20.91 -1.41
CA HIS A 108 28.72 21.95 -1.77
C HIS A 108 30.13 21.45 -1.46
#